data_AF-A0A2V6R1B0-F1
#
_entry.id   AF-A0A2V6R1B0-F1
#
_cell.length_a   1.000
_cell.length_b   1.000
_cell.length_c   1.000
_cell.angle_alpha   90.00
_cell.angle_beta   90.00
_cell.angle_gamma   90.00
#
_symmetry.space_group_name_H-M   'P 1'
#
loop_
_entity.id
_entity.type
_entity.pdbx_description
1 polymer ?
#
loop_
_entity_poly.entity_id
_entity_poly.type
_entity_poly.pdbx_seq_one_letter_code
_entity_poly.pdbx_strand_id
1 'polypeptide(L)'
;MRTAWSTSEAPGRPVMEKALAAWLLVAAATAGTTTPTEVVQATVNRAITLVQDADLARPVNADKRRSELRRVAEDLFDFGEMSRRALARHWGECSSQEREEFVRLFTDLLERSYLSKIENWSGEKVLFVSEAIDGDYAAVRSKIVTVRKQEVPVEYRLYRAGQRWQVYDVLFEGVSFIATYRSQFNRIIQASSFAGLMDKMREKEVEVVSADHHAGK
;
A
#
# COMPACT_ATOMS: atom_id res chain seq x y z
N MET A 1 46.71 45.84 75.21
CA MET A 1 48.07 45.39 75.56
C MET A 1 48.48 44.28 74.61
N ARG A 2 49.78 44.23 74.27
CA ARG A 2 50.49 43.28 73.39
C ARG A 2 50.01 41.82 73.43
N THR A 3 50.03 41.17 72.25
CA THR A 3 50.69 39.89 71.88
C THR A 3 50.30 39.56 70.43
N ALA A 4 51.13 39.58 69.38
CA ALA A 4 52.37 38.84 69.08
C ALA A 4 52.13 37.43 68.45
N TRP A 5 52.90 37.17 67.38
CA TRP A 5 53.23 35.90 66.69
C TRP A 5 52.12 35.22 65.85
N SER A 6 52.36 34.45 64.78
CA SER A 6 53.35 34.33 63.69
C SER A 6 53.11 32.93 63.10
N THR A 7 52.75 32.81 61.83
CA THR A 7 52.92 31.59 60.99
C THR A 7 52.61 31.98 59.54
N SER A 8 53.60 32.10 58.66
CA SER A 8 54.35 31.06 57.93
C SER A 8 53.79 30.82 56.52
N GLU A 9 54.72 30.73 55.58
CA GLU A 9 54.67 30.78 54.11
C GLU A 9 53.66 29.89 53.33
N ALA A 10 53.44 30.29 52.07
CA ALA A 10 52.62 29.70 51.01
C ALA A 10 53.30 28.48 50.31
N PRO A 11 52.91 28.01 49.09
CA PRO A 11 51.60 27.88 48.42
C PRO A 11 51.35 26.43 47.88
N GLY A 12 50.13 26.15 47.43
CA GLY A 12 49.85 24.97 46.60
C GLY A 12 48.52 25.09 45.86
N ARG A 13 48.55 25.48 44.59
CA ARG A 13 47.46 25.31 43.62
C ARG A 13 47.75 24.02 42.83
N PRO A 14 46.75 23.24 42.40
CA PRO A 14 46.01 23.61 41.19
C PRO A 14 44.50 23.27 41.14
N VAL A 15 43.77 24.21 40.55
CA VAL A 15 42.79 24.05 39.45
C VAL A 15 41.82 22.86 39.53
N MET A 16 40.53 23.13 39.80
CA MET A 16 39.46 22.58 38.96
C MET A 16 38.14 23.37 39.11
N GLU A 17 38.00 24.43 38.32
CA GLU A 17 36.70 24.82 37.77
C GLU A 17 36.26 23.70 36.82
N LYS A 18 35.08 23.08 36.99
CA LYS A 18 34.20 22.69 35.86
C LYS A 18 32.74 22.72 36.26
N ALA A 19 32.03 23.63 35.61
CA ALA A 19 30.61 23.86 35.65
C ALA A 19 29.79 22.59 35.40
N LEU A 20 28.77 22.37 36.23
CA LEU A 20 27.70 21.41 35.99
C LEU A 20 26.69 22.06 35.03
N ALA A 21 26.96 22.00 33.71
CA ALA A 21 26.00 22.42 32.69
C ALA A 21 25.19 21.20 32.22
N ALA A 22 23.89 21.24 32.52
CA ALA A 22 22.90 20.26 32.12
C ALA A 22 22.82 20.13 30.58
N TRP A 23 22.95 18.90 30.08
CA TRP A 23 22.56 18.54 28.72
C TRP A 23 21.36 17.60 28.78
N LEU A 24 20.17 18.19 28.77
CA LEU A 24 18.93 17.50 28.44
C LEU A 24 18.88 17.36 26.92
N LEU A 25 19.45 16.28 26.40
CA LEU A 25 19.22 15.85 25.02
C LEU A 25 17.77 15.35 24.93
N VAL A 26 16.86 16.23 24.55
CA VAL A 26 15.57 15.82 24.01
C VAL A 26 15.86 15.18 22.65
N ALA A 27 16.04 13.87 22.64
CA ALA A 27 15.94 13.07 21.43
C ALA A 27 14.47 13.14 21.00
N ALA A 28 14.12 14.13 20.17
CA ALA A 28 12.92 14.07 19.38
C ALA A 28 13.05 12.85 18.47
N ALA A 29 12.43 11.74 18.86
CA ALA A 29 12.21 10.63 17.95
C ALA A 29 11.36 11.18 16.81
N THR A 30 12.01 11.52 15.70
CA THR A 30 11.31 11.65 14.42
C THR A 30 10.76 10.27 14.12
N ALA A 31 9.49 10.04 14.44
CA ALA A 31 8.76 8.91 13.91
C ALA A 31 8.82 9.07 12.38
N GLY A 32 9.79 8.41 11.74
CA GLY A 32 9.96 8.46 10.30
C GLY A 32 8.67 7.99 9.66
N THR A 33 8.01 8.85 8.89
CA THR A 33 6.86 8.44 8.10
C THR A 33 7.35 7.41 7.08
N THR A 34 6.82 6.20 7.14
CA THR A 34 7.15 5.11 6.19
C THR A 34 6.96 5.60 4.76
N THR A 35 7.97 5.37 3.92
CA THR A 35 7.96 5.77 2.50
C THR A 35 6.91 4.96 1.73
N PRO A 36 6.40 5.46 0.58
CA PRO A 36 5.50 4.69 -0.27
C PRO A 36 6.08 3.33 -0.66
N THR A 37 7.37 3.27 -1.03
CA THR A 37 8.03 2.00 -1.39
C THR A 37 8.04 1.03 -0.22
N GLU A 38 8.39 1.48 0.99
CA GLU A 38 8.40 0.61 2.18
C GLU A 38 7.00 0.05 2.48
N VAL A 39 5.95 0.86 2.34
CA VAL A 39 4.56 0.40 2.54
C VAL A 39 4.19 -0.68 1.53
N VAL A 40 4.41 -0.43 0.23
CA VAL A 40 4.07 -1.41 -0.82
C VAL A 40 4.91 -2.69 -0.65
N GLN A 41 6.23 -2.54 -0.44
CA GLN A 41 7.15 -3.66 -0.32
C GLN A 41 6.84 -4.53 0.90
N ALA A 42 6.56 -3.94 2.05
CA ALA A 42 6.21 -4.69 3.26
C ALA A 42 4.94 -5.53 3.05
N THR A 43 3.90 -4.96 2.43
CA THR A 43 2.64 -5.66 2.19
C THR A 43 2.79 -6.75 1.12
N VAL A 44 3.49 -6.47 0.02
CA VAL A 44 3.77 -7.46 -1.03
C VAL A 44 4.56 -8.65 -0.46
N ASN A 45 5.58 -8.39 0.36
CA ASN A 45 6.34 -9.45 1.01
C ASN A 45 5.48 -10.29 1.95
N ARG A 46 4.61 -9.66 2.75
CA ARG A 46 3.64 -10.39 3.60
C ARG A 46 2.72 -11.29 2.78
N ALA A 47 2.20 -10.80 1.66
CA ALA A 47 1.36 -11.60 0.76
C ALA A 47 2.13 -12.80 0.18
N ILE A 48 3.37 -12.59 -0.27
CA ILE A 48 4.25 -13.65 -0.78
C ILE A 48 4.54 -14.71 0.29
N THR A 49 4.87 -14.29 1.52
CA THR A 49 5.10 -15.23 2.63
C THR A 49 3.86 -16.07 2.93
N LEU A 50 2.67 -15.45 2.90
CA LEU A 50 1.40 -16.13 3.16
C LEU A 50 1.10 -17.21 2.11
N VAL A 51 1.32 -16.93 0.81
CA VAL A 51 1.09 -17.93 -0.25
C VAL A 51 2.16 -19.02 -0.29
N GLN A 52 3.36 -18.74 0.22
CA GLN A 52 4.44 -19.73 0.36
C GLN A 52 4.33 -20.57 1.64
N ASP A 53 3.38 -20.26 2.53
CA ASP A 53 3.14 -21.05 3.74
C ASP A 53 2.56 -22.43 3.38
N ALA A 54 3.28 -23.48 3.76
CA ALA A 54 2.95 -24.86 3.40
C ALA A 54 1.64 -25.37 4.02
N ASP A 55 1.23 -24.86 5.19
CA ASP A 55 -0.06 -25.23 5.79
C ASP A 55 -1.20 -24.50 5.09
N LEU A 56 -1.04 -23.21 4.81
CA LEU A 56 -2.04 -22.43 4.05
C LEU A 56 -2.17 -22.90 2.60
N ALA A 57 -1.15 -23.51 2.01
CA ALA A 57 -1.20 -24.10 0.67
C ALA A 57 -2.16 -25.31 0.58
N ARG A 58 -2.49 -25.96 1.70
CA ARG A 58 -3.36 -27.15 1.71
C ARG A 58 -4.78 -26.81 1.25
N PRO A 59 -5.45 -27.67 0.45
CA PRO A 59 -6.80 -27.40 -0.05
C PRO A 59 -7.84 -27.11 1.05
N VAL A 60 -7.72 -27.78 2.20
CA VAL A 60 -8.59 -27.57 3.37
C VAL A 60 -8.52 -26.15 3.94
N ASN A 61 -7.43 -25.42 3.69
CA ASN A 61 -7.18 -24.07 4.19
C ASN A 61 -7.42 -22.99 3.13
N ALA A 62 -7.98 -23.32 1.95
CA ALA A 62 -8.15 -22.36 0.85
C ALA A 62 -8.95 -21.11 1.26
N ASP A 63 -10.06 -21.28 1.99
CA ASP A 63 -10.88 -20.15 2.45
C ASP A 63 -10.15 -19.28 3.47
N LYS A 64 -9.38 -19.92 4.38
CA LYS A 64 -8.54 -19.22 5.34
C LYS A 64 -7.45 -18.41 4.63
N ARG A 65 -6.73 -19.02 3.68
CA ARG A 65 -5.71 -18.35 2.87
C ARG A 65 -6.29 -17.14 2.13
N ARG A 66 -7.45 -17.30 1.49
CA ARG A 66 -8.18 -16.21 0.81
C ARG A 66 -8.54 -15.08 1.78
N SER A 67 -9.05 -15.40 2.96
CA SER A 67 -9.40 -14.39 3.96
C SER A 67 -8.19 -13.62 4.48
N GLU A 68 -7.05 -14.29 4.70
CA GLU A 68 -5.84 -13.62 5.15
C GLU A 68 -5.22 -12.75 4.03
N LEU A 69 -5.25 -13.23 2.78
CA LEU A 69 -4.83 -12.42 1.63
C LEU A 69 -5.68 -11.16 1.47
N ARG A 70 -7.00 -11.28 1.66
CA ARG A 70 -7.91 -10.12 1.66
C ARG A 70 -7.49 -9.09 2.70
N ARG A 71 -7.24 -9.50 3.96
CA ARG A 71 -6.79 -8.57 5.01
C ARG A 71 -5.47 -7.90 4.67
N VAL A 72 -4.52 -8.65 4.11
CA VAL A 72 -3.23 -8.08 3.66
C VAL A 72 -3.46 -7.05 2.54
N ALA A 73 -4.39 -7.31 1.61
CA ALA A 73 -4.74 -6.35 0.58
C ALA A 73 -5.41 -5.10 1.15
N GLU A 74 -6.35 -5.24 2.09
CA GLU A 74 -7.03 -4.12 2.77
C GLU A 74 -6.07 -3.19 3.53
N ASP A 75 -4.91 -3.69 3.97
CA ASP A 75 -3.87 -2.85 4.60
C ASP A 75 -3.19 -1.88 3.61
N LEU A 76 -3.18 -2.21 2.31
CA LEU A 76 -2.49 -1.45 1.26
C LEU A 76 -3.44 -0.73 0.32
N PHE A 77 -4.56 -1.35 -0.05
CA PHE A 77 -5.50 -0.86 -1.05
C PHE A 77 -6.69 -0.17 -0.40
N ASP A 78 -7.03 1.02 -0.90
CA ASP A 78 -8.29 1.67 -0.56
C ASP A 78 -9.34 1.34 -1.63
N PHE A 79 -10.09 0.26 -1.39
CA PHE A 79 -11.15 -0.16 -2.30
C PHE A 79 -12.28 0.87 -2.44
N GLY A 80 -12.50 1.72 -1.43
CA GLY A 80 -13.47 2.81 -1.49
C GLY A 80 -13.03 3.87 -2.49
N GLU A 81 -11.78 4.32 -2.38
CA GLU A 81 -11.19 5.29 -3.29
C GLU A 81 -11.04 4.73 -4.71
N MET A 82 -10.65 3.47 -4.85
CA MET A 82 -10.63 2.75 -6.13
C MET A 82 -12.01 2.76 -6.80
N SER A 83 -13.05 2.40 -6.03
CA SER A 83 -14.44 2.37 -6.51
C SER A 83 -14.93 3.75 -6.93
N ARG A 84 -14.64 4.78 -6.13
CA ARG A 84 -14.98 6.17 -6.44
C ARG A 84 -14.35 6.62 -7.75
N ARG A 85 -13.08 6.30 -7.97
CA ARG A 85 -12.37 6.65 -9.21
C ARG A 85 -12.84 5.84 -10.41
N ALA A 86 -13.25 4.59 -10.20
CA ALA A 86 -13.80 3.74 -11.25
C ALA A 86 -15.18 4.24 -11.72
N LEU A 87 -16.08 4.66 -10.81
CA LEU A 87 -17.36 5.26 -11.20
C LEU A 87 -17.23 6.70 -11.72
N ALA A 88 -16.18 7.41 -11.29
CA ALA A 88 -15.90 8.78 -11.70
C ALA A 88 -17.14 9.69 -11.54
N ARG A 89 -17.63 10.29 -12.64
CA ARG A 89 -18.80 11.18 -12.61
C ARG A 89 -20.05 10.54 -12.03
N HIS A 90 -20.24 9.24 -12.24
CA HIS A 90 -21.44 8.51 -11.79
C HIS A 90 -21.49 8.35 -10.27
N TRP A 91 -20.34 8.42 -9.59
CA TRP A 91 -20.27 8.28 -8.13
C TRP A 91 -21.13 9.32 -7.41
N GLY A 92 -21.15 10.56 -7.92
CA GLY A 92 -21.87 11.68 -7.31
C GLY A 92 -23.38 11.48 -7.28
N GLU A 93 -23.91 10.72 -8.23
CA GLU A 93 -25.35 10.47 -8.44
C GLU A 93 -25.86 9.29 -7.57
N CYS A 94 -24.97 8.39 -7.15
CA CYS A 94 -25.31 7.24 -6.31
C CYS A 94 -25.64 7.66 -4.87
N SER A 95 -26.65 7.02 -4.30
CA SER A 95 -26.93 7.03 -2.85
C SER A 95 -25.81 6.36 -2.05
N SER A 96 -25.77 6.60 -0.74
CA SER A 96 -24.79 5.96 0.15
C SER A 96 -24.89 4.43 0.11
N GLN A 97 -26.10 3.88 0.07
CA GLN A 97 -26.32 2.44 0.01
C GLN A 97 -25.82 1.83 -1.30
N GLU A 98 -26.06 2.52 -2.43
CA GLU A 98 -25.54 2.10 -3.73
C GLU A 98 -24.02 2.14 -3.79
N ARG A 99 -23.39 3.16 -3.19
CA ARG A 99 -21.94 3.27 -3.10
C ARG A 99 -21.35 2.14 -2.28
N GLU A 100 -21.91 1.84 -1.11
CA GLU A 100 -21.47 0.72 -0.26
C GLU A 100 -21.58 -0.62 -0.99
N GLU A 101 -22.71 -0.86 -1.66
CA GLU A 101 -22.91 -2.09 -2.40
C GLU A 101 -21.94 -2.19 -3.58
N PHE A 102 -21.74 -1.10 -4.32
CA PHE A 102 -20.81 -1.06 -5.44
C PHE A 102 -19.37 -1.33 -4.99
N VAL A 103 -18.92 -0.72 -3.88
CA VAL A 103 -17.58 -0.96 -3.32
C VAL A 103 -17.40 -2.45 -3.02
N ARG A 104 -18.38 -3.09 -2.38
CA ARG A 104 -18.35 -4.53 -2.10
C ARG A 104 -18.28 -5.36 -3.38
N LEU A 105 -19.12 -5.08 -4.36
CA LEU A 105 -19.17 -5.82 -5.62
C LEU A 105 -17.89 -5.63 -6.46
N PHE A 106 -17.34 -4.41 -6.47
CA PHE A 106 -16.10 -4.13 -7.19
C PHE A 106 -14.89 -4.78 -6.52
N THR A 107 -14.85 -4.78 -5.19
CA THR A 107 -13.83 -5.51 -4.42
C THR A 107 -13.88 -7.01 -4.73
N ASP A 108 -15.07 -7.63 -4.70
CA ASP A 108 -15.23 -9.05 -5.08
C ASP A 108 -14.81 -9.32 -6.54
N LEU A 109 -15.12 -8.40 -7.46
CA LEU A 109 -14.65 -8.50 -8.84
C LEU A 109 -13.13 -8.50 -8.94
N LEU A 110 -12.45 -7.55 -8.27
CA LEU A 110 -10.99 -7.44 -8.27
C LEU A 110 -10.35 -8.68 -7.62
N GLU A 111 -10.88 -9.15 -6.50
CA GLU A 111 -10.40 -10.36 -5.84
C GLU A 111 -10.53 -11.58 -6.75
N ARG A 112 -11.69 -11.81 -7.37
CA ARG A 112 -11.87 -12.92 -8.32
C ARG A 112 -10.92 -12.83 -9.51
N SER A 113 -10.55 -11.62 -9.91
CA SER A 113 -9.69 -11.37 -11.05
C SER A 113 -8.22 -11.70 -10.79
N TYR A 114 -7.75 -11.50 -9.56
CA TYR A 114 -6.32 -11.50 -9.25
C TYR A 114 -5.88 -12.42 -8.12
N LEU A 115 -6.80 -12.86 -7.26
CA LEU A 115 -6.46 -13.75 -6.16
C LEU A 115 -5.88 -15.07 -6.68
N SER A 116 -6.42 -15.64 -7.75
CA SER A 116 -5.89 -16.85 -8.36
C SER A 116 -4.43 -16.69 -8.82
N LYS A 117 -4.04 -15.49 -9.30
CA LYS A 117 -2.65 -15.21 -9.67
C LYS A 117 -1.74 -15.14 -8.45
N ILE A 118 -2.22 -14.54 -7.36
CA ILE A 118 -1.50 -14.48 -6.09
C ILE A 118 -1.35 -15.89 -5.49
N GLU A 119 -2.40 -16.71 -5.51
CA GLU A 119 -2.37 -18.10 -5.03
C GLU A 119 -1.43 -19.00 -5.85
N ASN A 120 -1.25 -18.70 -7.14
CA ASN A 120 -0.34 -19.43 -8.03
C ASN A 120 1.09 -18.87 -8.03
N TRP A 121 1.44 -17.97 -7.09
CA TRP A 121 2.80 -17.45 -6.96
C TRP A 121 3.79 -18.60 -6.73
N SER A 122 4.71 -18.77 -7.65
CA SER A 122 5.53 -19.98 -7.81
C SER A 122 7.04 -19.70 -7.84
N GLY A 123 7.45 -18.57 -7.26
CA GLY A 123 8.86 -18.19 -7.12
C GLY A 123 9.27 -16.99 -7.97
N GLU A 124 8.30 -16.24 -8.51
CA GLU A 124 8.54 -14.94 -9.09
C GLU A 124 9.15 -13.99 -8.05
N LYS A 125 9.96 -13.03 -8.53
CA LYS A 125 10.59 -12.01 -7.68
C LYS A 125 9.97 -10.65 -7.97
N VAL A 126 9.71 -9.87 -6.93
CA VAL A 126 9.32 -8.46 -7.07
C VAL A 126 10.54 -7.59 -6.82
N LEU A 127 10.93 -6.81 -7.82
CA LEU A 127 12.04 -5.86 -7.74
C LEU A 127 11.49 -4.44 -7.76
N PHE A 128 11.67 -3.69 -6.67
CA PHE A 128 11.30 -2.28 -6.60
C PHE A 128 12.38 -1.44 -7.29
N VAL A 129 11.96 -0.58 -8.23
CA VAL A 129 12.85 0.14 -9.16
C VAL A 129 13.01 1.60 -8.76
N SER A 130 11.90 2.28 -8.46
CA SER A 130 11.90 3.71 -8.17
C SER A 130 10.62 4.12 -7.47
N GLU A 131 10.68 5.22 -6.72
CA GLU A 131 9.50 5.97 -6.31
C GLU A 131 9.56 7.43 -6.77
N ALA A 132 8.39 8.04 -6.92
CA ALA A 132 8.21 9.47 -7.09
C ALA A 132 7.09 9.94 -6.18
N ILE A 133 7.32 11.02 -5.43
CA ILE A 133 6.33 11.63 -4.53
C ILE A 133 6.01 13.03 -5.05
N ASP A 134 4.73 13.35 -5.14
CA ASP A 134 4.20 14.65 -5.52
C ASP A 134 3.07 15.04 -4.55
N GLY A 135 3.43 15.81 -3.51
CA GLY A 135 2.51 16.18 -2.42
C GLY A 135 1.91 14.96 -1.73
N ASP A 136 0.58 14.84 -1.82
CA ASP A 136 -0.20 13.74 -1.25
C ASP A 136 -0.32 12.53 -2.19
N TYR A 137 0.39 12.51 -3.31
CA TYR A 137 0.41 11.42 -4.27
C TYR A 137 1.80 10.81 -4.41
N ALA A 138 1.84 9.53 -4.74
CA ALA A 138 3.09 8.84 -5.06
C ALA A 138 2.90 7.78 -6.14
N ALA A 139 3.98 7.49 -6.86
CA ALA A 139 4.09 6.35 -7.77
C ALA A 139 5.25 5.47 -7.33
N VAL A 140 4.98 4.19 -7.07
CA VAL A 140 6.01 3.18 -6.78
C VAL A 140 6.07 2.23 -7.95
N ARG A 141 7.24 2.11 -8.57
CA ARG A 141 7.46 1.23 -9.72
C ARG A 141 8.23 0.00 -9.31
N SER A 142 7.74 -1.16 -9.71
CA SER A 142 8.39 -2.44 -9.53
C SER A 142 8.36 -3.26 -10.83
N LYS A 143 9.03 -4.41 -10.79
CA LYS A 143 9.01 -5.42 -11.83
C LYS A 143 8.78 -6.79 -11.20
N ILE A 144 7.87 -7.57 -11.76
CA ILE A 144 7.73 -8.99 -11.44
C ILE A 144 8.62 -9.76 -12.43
N VAL A 145 9.62 -10.47 -11.91
CA VAL A 145 10.50 -11.33 -12.70
C VAL A 145 10.02 -12.76 -12.57
N THR A 146 9.50 -13.33 -13.66
CA THR A 146 8.99 -14.71 -13.67
C THR A 146 10.12 -15.73 -13.60
N VAL A 147 9.79 -16.99 -13.32
CA VAL A 147 10.75 -18.10 -13.37
C VAL A 147 11.38 -18.27 -14.76
N ARG A 148 10.68 -17.82 -15.82
CA ARG A 148 11.17 -17.80 -17.21
C ARG A 148 11.97 -16.54 -17.55
N LYS A 149 12.31 -15.70 -16.55
CA LYS A 149 13.02 -14.43 -16.68
C LYS A 149 12.28 -13.37 -17.52
N GLN A 150 10.96 -13.47 -17.64
CA GLN A 150 10.16 -12.38 -18.21
C GLN A 150 9.96 -11.32 -17.14
N GLU A 151 10.11 -10.05 -17.51
CA GLU A 151 9.88 -8.91 -16.61
C GLU A 151 8.52 -8.29 -16.94
N VAL A 152 7.63 -8.24 -15.95
CA VAL A 152 6.35 -7.54 -16.05
C VAL A 152 6.43 -6.28 -15.20
N PRO A 153 6.45 -5.08 -15.80
CA PRO A 153 6.47 -3.84 -15.04
C PRO A 153 5.12 -3.59 -14.35
N VAL A 154 5.19 -3.16 -13.09
CA VAL A 154 4.04 -2.80 -12.26
C VAL A 154 4.25 -1.41 -11.68
N GLU A 155 3.27 -0.53 -11.81
CA GLU A 155 3.27 0.78 -11.14
C GLU A 155 2.08 0.84 -10.17
N TYR A 156 2.36 1.08 -8.90
CA TYR A 156 1.36 1.36 -7.88
C TYR A 156 1.20 2.87 -7.76
N ARG A 157 -0.04 3.35 -7.83
CA ARG A 157 -0.36 4.75 -7.57
C ARG A 157 -1.00 4.87 -6.21
N LEU A 158 -0.37 5.68 -5.37
CA LEU A 158 -0.72 5.86 -3.98
C LEU A 158 -1.17 7.29 -3.72
N TYR A 159 -2.03 7.42 -2.72
CA TYR A 159 -2.36 8.70 -2.13
C TYR A 159 -2.19 8.64 -0.62
N ARG A 160 -2.01 9.81 0.00
CA ARG A 160 -1.85 9.95 1.43
C ARG A 160 -3.22 10.08 2.10
N ALA A 161 -3.66 9.01 2.76
CA ALA A 161 -4.85 8.98 3.60
C ALA A 161 -4.46 9.28 5.05
N GLY A 162 -4.49 10.56 5.42
CA GLY A 162 -4.01 11.03 6.72
C GLY A 162 -2.50 10.84 6.86
N GLN A 163 -2.06 9.87 7.67
CA GLN A 163 -0.64 9.55 7.88
C GLN A 163 -0.18 8.28 7.15
N ARG A 164 -1.06 7.64 6.37
CA ARG A 164 -0.78 6.37 5.68
C ARG A 164 -0.81 6.55 4.17
N TRP A 165 0.07 5.85 3.48
CA TRP A 165 -0.01 5.68 2.03
C TRP A 165 -0.94 4.52 1.70
N GLN A 166 -1.86 4.72 0.77
CA GLN A 166 -2.78 3.70 0.28
C GLN A 166 -2.82 3.71 -1.25
N VAL A 167 -2.85 2.52 -1.85
CA VAL A 167 -2.93 2.33 -3.29
C VAL A 167 -4.37 2.56 -3.73
N TYR A 168 -4.54 3.43 -4.73
CA TYR A 168 -5.83 3.67 -5.38
C TYR A 168 -5.86 3.18 -6.83
N ASP A 169 -4.73 2.79 -7.42
CA ASP A 169 -4.65 2.24 -8.78
C ASP A 169 -3.38 1.43 -8.97
N VAL A 170 -3.44 0.44 -9.85
CA VAL A 170 -2.30 -0.38 -10.27
C VAL A 170 -2.26 -0.43 -11.78
N LEU A 171 -1.08 -0.26 -12.32
CA LEU A 171 -0.81 -0.36 -13.74
C LEU A 171 0.04 -1.60 -13.98
N PHE A 172 -0.45 -2.49 -14.83
CA PHE A 172 0.35 -3.60 -15.38
C PHE A 172 0.68 -3.26 -16.82
N GLU A 173 1.97 -3.28 -17.16
CA GLU A 173 2.41 -2.94 -18.53
C GLU A 173 1.92 -1.55 -18.99
N GLY A 174 1.77 -0.62 -18.04
CA GLY A 174 1.25 0.74 -18.28
C GLY A 174 -0.27 0.84 -18.39
N VAL A 175 -1.00 -0.27 -18.28
CA VAL A 175 -2.46 -0.30 -18.34
C VAL A 175 -3.06 -0.20 -16.93
N SER A 176 -3.73 0.92 -16.65
CA SER A 176 -4.40 1.19 -15.38
C SER A 176 -5.66 0.35 -15.19
N PHE A 177 -5.78 -0.27 -14.02
CA PHE A 177 -6.97 -1.02 -13.64
C PHE A 177 -8.17 -0.09 -13.54
N ILE A 178 -8.01 1.02 -12.81
CA ILE A 178 -9.10 1.96 -12.59
C ILE A 178 -9.56 2.61 -13.90
N ALA A 179 -8.65 2.98 -14.79
CA ALA A 179 -9.02 3.57 -16.07
C ALA A 179 -9.77 2.58 -16.97
N THR A 180 -9.38 1.29 -16.92
CA THR A 180 -10.02 0.23 -17.69
C THR A 180 -11.45 -0.02 -17.20
N TYR A 181 -11.63 -0.25 -15.89
CA TYR A 181 -12.95 -0.46 -15.30
C TYR A 181 -13.83 0.78 -15.43
N ARG A 182 -13.29 1.99 -15.28
CA ARG A 182 -14.02 3.23 -15.53
C ARG A 182 -14.63 3.28 -16.93
N SER A 183 -13.84 2.88 -17.94
CA SER A 183 -14.31 2.86 -19.32
C SER A 183 -15.41 1.81 -19.54
N GLN A 184 -15.25 0.62 -18.95
CA GLN A 184 -16.23 -0.46 -19.01
C GLN A 184 -17.55 -0.10 -18.29
N PHE A 185 -17.47 0.38 -17.05
CA PHE A 185 -18.63 0.81 -16.27
C PHE A 185 -19.36 1.96 -16.93
N ASN A 186 -18.64 2.96 -17.44
CA ASN A 186 -19.29 4.03 -18.18
C ASN A 186 -20.04 3.53 -19.42
N ARG A 187 -19.48 2.57 -20.15
CA ARG A 187 -20.15 1.98 -21.32
C ARG A 187 -21.43 1.25 -20.92
N ILE A 188 -21.40 0.46 -19.85
CA ILE A 188 -22.57 -0.26 -19.33
C ILE A 188 -23.65 0.74 -18.89
N ILE A 189 -23.29 1.73 -18.07
CA ILE A 189 -24.23 2.73 -17.55
C ILE A 189 -24.87 3.53 -18.71
N GLN A 190 -24.10 3.90 -19.73
CA GLN A 190 -24.63 4.61 -20.90
C GLN A 190 -25.53 3.75 -21.79
N ALA A 191 -25.29 2.44 -21.85
CA ALA A 191 -26.10 1.51 -22.64
C ALA A 191 -27.38 1.07 -21.91
N SER A 192 -27.36 1.04 -20.58
CA SER A 192 -28.51 0.68 -19.75
C SER A 192 -28.75 1.70 -18.64
N SER A 193 -28.16 1.49 -17.48
CA SER A 193 -28.30 2.34 -16.29
C SER A 193 -27.29 1.93 -15.22
N PHE A 194 -27.20 2.71 -14.14
CA PHE A 194 -26.45 2.30 -12.95
C PHE A 194 -27.01 1.01 -12.33
N ALA A 195 -28.34 0.87 -12.24
CA ALA A 195 -28.97 -0.36 -11.77
C ALA A 195 -28.57 -1.57 -12.65
N GLY A 196 -28.53 -1.38 -13.97
CA GLY A 196 -28.07 -2.42 -14.90
C GLY A 196 -26.60 -2.80 -14.72
N LEU A 197 -25.72 -1.86 -14.34
CA LEU A 197 -24.35 -2.18 -13.94
C LEU A 197 -24.33 -3.03 -12.66
N MET A 198 -25.10 -2.63 -11.64
CA MET A 198 -25.17 -3.35 -10.37
C MET A 198 -25.66 -4.79 -10.57
N ASP A 199 -26.69 -5.00 -11.40
CA ASP A 199 -27.20 -6.33 -11.74
C ASP A 199 -26.14 -7.19 -12.40
N LYS A 200 -25.43 -6.64 -13.41
CA LYS A 200 -24.31 -7.35 -14.06
C LYS A 200 -23.18 -7.71 -13.11
N MET A 201 -22.88 -6.84 -12.13
CA MET A 201 -21.88 -7.14 -11.13
C MET A 201 -22.32 -8.25 -10.16
N ARG A 202 -23.59 -8.25 -9.74
CA ARG A 202 -24.18 -9.32 -8.90
C ARG A 202 -24.18 -10.66 -9.62
N GLU A 203 -24.53 -10.66 -10.91
CA GLU A 203 -24.55 -11.83 -11.78
C GLU A 203 -23.15 -12.25 -12.26
N LYS A 204 -22.11 -11.47 -11.92
CA LYS A 204 -20.72 -11.73 -12.28
C LYS A 204 -20.45 -11.71 -13.79
N GLU A 205 -21.27 -10.97 -14.53
CA GLU A 205 -21.18 -10.80 -15.99
C GLU A 205 -20.24 -9.67 -16.42
N VAL A 206 -19.71 -8.90 -15.47
CA VAL A 206 -18.66 -7.92 -15.78
C VAL A 206 -17.37 -8.67 -16.07
N GLU A 207 -16.87 -8.48 -17.29
CA GLU A 207 -15.62 -9.10 -17.73
C GLU A 207 -14.47 -8.71 -16.81
N VAL A 208 -13.75 -9.73 -16.35
CA VAL A 208 -12.52 -9.61 -15.60
C VAL A 208 -11.42 -9.15 -16.56
N VAL A 209 -10.92 -7.94 -16.33
CA VAL A 209 -9.69 -7.51 -16.98
C VAL A 209 -8.56 -8.31 -16.34
N SER A 210 -7.87 -9.14 -17.12
CA SER A 210 -6.68 -9.86 -16.68
C SER A 210 -5.44 -9.23 -17.31
N ALA A 211 -4.34 -9.17 -16.55
CA ALA A 211 -3.06 -8.66 -17.06
C ALA A 211 -2.51 -9.47 -18.26
N ASP A 212 -3.08 -10.63 -18.61
CA ASP A 212 -2.58 -11.49 -19.68
C ASP A 212 -3.07 -11.08 -21.08
N HIS A 213 -4.12 -10.25 -21.16
CA HIS A 213 -4.75 -9.87 -22.44
C HIS A 213 -3.89 -8.98 -23.34
N HIS A 214 -2.71 -8.53 -22.87
CA HIS A 214 -1.78 -7.69 -23.65
C HIS A 214 -0.47 -8.42 -24.04
N ALA A 215 -0.24 -9.65 -23.55
CA ALA A 215 0.95 -10.45 -23.88
C ALA A 215 0.85 -11.18 -25.23
N GLY A 216 -0.17 -10.89 -26.03
CA GLY A 216 -0.48 -11.59 -27.27
C GLY A 216 -0.98 -10.68 -28.38
N LYS A 217 -0.15 -9.74 -28.84
CA LYS A 217 -0.13 -9.26 -30.22
C LYS A 217 1.29 -8.98 -30.67
#